data_AF-Q6R7V9-F1
#
_entry.id   AF-Q6R7V9-F1
#
_cell.length_a   1.000
_cell.length_b   1.000
_cell.length_c   1.000
_cell.angle_alpha   90.00
_cell.angle_beta   90.00
_cell.angle_gamma   90.00
#
_symmetry.space_group_name_H-M   'P 1'
#
loop_
_entity.id
_entity.type
_entity.pdbx_description
1 polymer ?
#
loop_
_entity_poly.entity_id
_entity_poly.type
_entity_poly.pdbx_seq_one_letter_code
_entity_poly.pdbx_strand_id
1 'polypeptide(L)' 'ELLSDRANLNCIAWEGTNGEFKLLDPDEVARRWGERKSKPNM' A
#
# COMPACT_ATOMS: atom_id res chain seq x y z
N GLU A 1 0.99 0.33 8.55
CA GLU A 1 1.39 -1.09 8.43
C GLU A 1 1.13 -1.72 7.07
N LEU A 2 0.69 -0.98 6.03
CA LEU A 2 0.52 -1.59 4.69
C LEU A 2 1.84 -2.18 4.18
N LEU A 3 2.92 -1.44 4.33
CA LEU A 3 4.29 -1.85 4.03
C LEU A 3 4.91 -2.86 5.02
N SER A 4 4.26 -3.09 6.17
CA SER A 4 4.76 -4.02 7.20
C SER A 4 4.21 -5.43 7.01
N ASP A 5 3.06 -5.55 6.34
CA ASP A 5 2.36 -6.81 6.16
C ASP A 5 2.70 -7.41 4.79
N ARG A 6 3.25 -8.62 4.81
CA ARG A 6 3.66 -9.35 3.61
C ARG A 6 2.48 -9.66 2.68
N ALA A 7 1.25 -9.68 3.18
CA ALA A 7 0.05 -9.87 2.35
C ALA A 7 -0.18 -8.70 1.36
N ASN A 8 0.39 -7.52 1.63
CA ASN A 8 0.28 -6.36 0.76
C ASN A 8 1.41 -6.27 -0.28
N LEU A 9 2.38 -7.20 -0.28
CA LEU A 9 3.48 -7.22 -1.24
C LEU A 9 3.03 -7.25 -2.71
N ASN A 10 1.78 -7.62 -2.98
CA ASN A 10 1.21 -7.61 -4.33
C ASN A 10 0.77 -6.21 -4.80
N CYS A 11 0.51 -5.28 -3.87
CA CYS A 11 0.07 -3.92 -4.19
C CYS A 11 1.06 -2.84 -3.73
N ILE A 12 1.81 -3.07 -2.65
CA ILE A 12 2.84 -2.17 -2.14
C ILE A 12 3.97 -2.95 -1.43
N ALA A 13 5.21 -2.69 -1.80
CA ALA A 13 6.38 -3.38 -1.25
C ALA A 13 7.56 -2.43 -1.03
N TRP A 14 8.37 -2.68 0.00
CA TRP A 14 9.66 -1.99 0.15
C TRP A 14 10.60 -2.39 -0.98
N GLU A 15 11.27 -1.41 -1.57
CA GLU A 15 12.26 -1.58 -2.63
C GLU A 15 13.52 -0.81 -2.24
N GLY A 16 14.70 -1.42 -2.29
CA GLY A 16 15.95 -0.73 -1.94
C GLY A 16 16.25 -0.65 -0.44
N THR A 17 17.21 0.20 -0.07
CA THR A 17 17.89 0.15 1.23
C THR A 17 17.51 1.28 2.19
N ASN A 18 16.63 2.21 1.81
CA ASN A 18 16.48 3.46 2.57
C ASN A 18 15.04 4.00 2.66
N GLY A 19 14.07 3.13 2.95
CA GLY A 19 12.66 3.54 3.03
C GLY A 19 12.05 3.88 1.66
N GLU A 20 12.68 3.41 0.59
CA GLU A 20 12.09 3.39 -0.74
C GLU A 20 11.08 2.25 -0.82
N PHE A 21 9.94 2.54 -1.43
CA PHE A 21 8.92 1.55 -1.68
C PHE A 21 8.32 1.77 -3.05
N LYS A 22 7.78 0.69 -3.59
CA LYS A 22 7.13 0.69 -4.88
C LYS A 22 5.67 0.33 -4.71
N LEU A 23 4.83 1.07 -5.42
CA LEU A 23 3.43 0.77 -5.63
C LEU A 23 3.36 -0.14 -6.85
N LEU A 24 3.01 -1.40 -6.60
CA LEU A 24 2.79 -2.38 -7.67
C LEU A 24 1.38 -2.23 -8.22
N ASP A 25 0.42 -1.92 -7.34
CA ASP A 25 -0.97 -1.69 -7.70
C ASP A 25 -1.48 -0.45 -6.93
N PRO A 26 -1.37 0.75 -7.53
CA PRO A 26 -1.72 2.00 -6.87
C PRO A 26 -3.23 2.12 -6.58
N ASP A 27 -4.10 1.54 -7.41
CA ASP A 27 -5.55 1.54 -7.20
C ASP A 27 -5.94 0.70 -5.97
N GLU A 28 -5.39 -0.51 -5.82
CA GLU A 28 -5.64 -1.34 -4.64
C GLU A 28 -5.07 -0.72 -3.35
N VAL A 29 -3.94 -0.01 -3.45
CA VAL A 29 -3.39 0.76 -2.32
C VAL A 29 -4.30 1.92 -1.94
N ALA A 30 -4.81 2.67 -2.92
CA ALA A 30 -5.76 3.76 -2.70
C ALA A 30 -7.05 3.24 -2.05
N ARG A 31 -7.60 2.12 -2.56
CA ARG A 31 -8.79 1.46 -1.99
C ARG A 31 -8.57 1.04 -0.54
N ARG A 32 -7.49 0.31 -0.24
CA ARG A 32 -7.17 -0.12 1.13
C ARG A 32 -6.89 1.05 2.06
N TRP A 33 -6.25 2.10 1.55
CA TRP A 33 -6.02 3.32 2.31
C TRP A 33 -7.33 4.06 2.61
N GLY A 34 -8.23 4.15 1.62
CA GLY A 34 -9.58 4.70 1.72
C GLY A 34 -10.44 3.95 2.73
N GLU A 35 -10.50 2.62 2.64
CA GLU A 35 -11.19 1.76 3.60
C GLU A 35 -10.65 1.98 5.02
N ARG A 36 -9.33 2.01 5.19
CA ARG A 36 -8.69 2.17 6.51
C ARG A 36 -8.86 3.57 7.10
N LYS A 37 -8.92 4.61 6.26
CA LYS A 37 -9.17 6.00 6.68
C LYS A 37 -10.66 6.35 6.72
N SER A 38 -11.55 5.40 6.47
CA SER A 38 -13.01 5.63 6.36
C SER A 38 -13.34 6.75 5.37
N LYS A 39 -12.63 6.77 4.24
CA LYS A 39 -12.90 7.64 3.09
C LYS A 39 -13.43 6.77 1.95
N PRO A 40 -14.76 6.55 1.88
CA PRO A 40 -15.36 5.62 0.91
C PRO A 40 -15.31 6.08 -0.56
N ASN A 41 -14.79 7.27 -0.85
CA ASN A 41 -14.73 7.85 -2.21
C ASN A 41 -13.28 8.05 -2.71
N MET A 42 -12.32 7.28 -2.19
CA MET A 42 -10.91 7.33 -2.61
C MET A 42 -10.58 6.14 -3.48
#